data_AF-A0A127K3W1-F1
#
_entry.id   AF-A0A127K3W1-F1
#
_cell.length_a   1.000
_cell.length_b   1.000
_cell.length_c   1.000
_cell.angle_alpha   90.00
_cell.angle_beta   90.00
_cell.angle_gamma   90.00
#
_symmetry.space_group_name_H-M   'P 1'
#
loop_
_entity.id
_entity.type
_entity.pdbx_description
1 polymer ?
#
loop_
_entity_poly.entity_id
_entity_poly.type
_entity_poly.pdbx_seq_one_letter_code
_entity_poly.pdbx_strand_id
1 'polypeptide(L)'
;MIEHEDQTPCASRVETLISKVMAEHPSKTQAAQHDYFEAVHQQLAPLARELELENEVLRAELVAAKAAGEYHANQTCEVTKAYQSELDALKGKEPLFWVRLCGDGTYEGPIHNAHIEPVRKRSGAWIPLVMIDSVIPPAPEGALPDRDQSKPAEQHGLFRKFVVSRTDGSDAPGGKHHGCRYFVLDVDHDQHASAALSAYATAREATHPALAKDLREKWGAPLPVAQPTPSVPDEAREWVMAAIAQALGNAYDCTRVWEAWSYGTMDEDDFSLIAEDSDRLREIADAAIMAMGASAPKPDAA
;
A
#
# COMPACT_ATOMS: atom_id res chain seq x y z
N MET A 1 58.35 5.58 -7.71
CA MET A 1 57.25 5.75 -8.67
C MET A 1 56.85 4.37 -9.10
N ILE A 2 55.84 3.80 -8.47
CA ILE A 2 55.27 2.53 -8.91
C ILE A 2 54.18 2.94 -9.89
N GLU A 3 54.42 2.69 -11.17
CA GLU A 3 53.44 2.92 -12.22
C GLU A 3 52.26 1.99 -11.95
N HIS A 4 51.08 2.57 -11.74
CA HIS A 4 49.84 1.82 -11.67
C HIS A 4 49.57 1.25 -13.06
N GLU A 5 49.90 -0.02 -13.28
CA GLU A 5 49.50 -0.76 -14.46
C GLU A 5 47.97 -0.74 -14.59
N ASP A 6 47.55 -0.42 -15.80
CA ASP A 6 46.20 -0.13 -16.22
C ASP A 6 45.28 -1.36 -16.01
N GLN A 7 44.48 -1.34 -14.93
CA GLN A 7 43.43 -2.33 -14.67
C GLN A 7 42.24 -2.08 -15.61
N THR A 8 42.47 -2.25 -16.90
CA THR A 8 41.40 -2.27 -17.90
C THR A 8 40.67 -3.62 -17.79
N PRO A 9 39.35 -3.65 -17.50
CA PRO A 9 38.58 -4.88 -17.37
C PRO A 9 38.76 -5.86 -18.55
N CYS A 10 38.68 -7.16 -18.28
CA CYS A 10 38.80 -8.22 -19.29
C CYS A 10 37.89 -8.00 -20.53
N ALA A 11 36.65 -7.56 -20.31
CA ALA A 11 35.71 -7.20 -21.38
C ALA A 11 36.25 -6.05 -22.26
N SER A 12 36.83 -5.01 -21.65
CA SER A 12 37.38 -3.87 -22.39
C SER A 12 38.67 -4.20 -23.15
N ARG A 13 39.47 -5.20 -22.73
CA ARG A 13 40.64 -5.67 -23.49
C ARG A 13 40.22 -6.33 -24.81
N VAL A 14 39.20 -7.19 -24.76
CA VAL A 14 38.62 -7.86 -25.94
C VAL A 14 37.98 -6.84 -26.88
N GLU A 15 37.17 -5.91 -26.36
CA GLU A 15 36.51 -4.88 -27.16
C GLU A 15 37.50 -3.91 -27.82
N THR A 16 38.57 -3.53 -27.11
CA THR A 16 39.65 -2.70 -27.65
C THR A 16 40.38 -3.41 -28.79
N LEU A 17 40.69 -4.71 -28.63
CA LEU A 17 41.35 -5.49 -29.67
C LEU A 17 40.47 -5.66 -30.91
N ILE A 18 39.19 -5.95 -30.74
CA ILE A 18 38.23 -6.05 -31.86
C ILE A 18 38.14 -4.71 -32.59
N SER A 19 38.03 -3.60 -31.86
CA SER A 19 37.95 -2.25 -32.44
C SER A 19 39.21 -1.90 -33.23
N LYS A 20 40.39 -2.26 -32.73
CA LYS A 20 41.67 -2.07 -33.42
C LYS A 20 41.74 -2.87 -34.73
N VAL A 21 41.39 -4.16 -34.68
CA VAL A 21 41.44 -5.04 -35.86
C VAL A 21 40.40 -4.60 -36.91
N MET A 22 39.23 -4.11 -36.48
CA MET A 22 38.25 -3.50 -37.40
C MET A 22 38.77 -2.24 -38.09
N ALA A 23 39.56 -1.42 -37.40
CA ALA A 23 40.16 -0.20 -37.97
C ALA A 23 41.29 -0.51 -38.97
N GLU A 24 42.09 -1.55 -38.72
CA GLU A 24 43.19 -1.99 -39.60
C GLU A 24 42.67 -2.69 -40.87
N HIS A 25 41.45 -3.25 -40.84
CA HIS A 25 40.85 -3.98 -41.97
C HIS A 25 39.46 -3.42 -42.37
N PRO A 26 39.36 -2.18 -42.92
CA PRO A 26 38.08 -1.50 -43.15
C PRO A 26 37.31 -1.93 -44.42
N SER A 27 37.90 -2.75 -45.31
CA SER A 27 37.34 -2.99 -46.66
C SER A 27 36.34 -4.16 -46.70
N LYS A 28 35.27 -4.01 -47.49
CA LYS A 28 34.17 -5.00 -47.62
C LYS A 28 34.40 -6.04 -48.72
N THR A 29 35.62 -6.20 -49.22
CA THR A 29 35.92 -7.24 -50.22
C THR A 29 36.06 -8.60 -49.54
N GLN A 30 35.69 -9.69 -50.23
CA GLN A 30 35.75 -11.04 -49.68
C GLN A 30 37.17 -11.44 -49.24
N ALA A 31 38.20 -10.97 -49.96
CA ALA A 31 39.60 -11.17 -49.60
C ALA A 31 39.98 -10.41 -48.31
N ALA A 32 39.58 -9.15 -48.18
CA ALA A 32 39.84 -8.38 -46.96
C ALA A 32 39.04 -8.88 -45.74
N GLN A 33 37.89 -9.50 -45.96
CA GLN A 33 37.15 -10.19 -44.90
C GLN A 33 37.90 -11.44 -44.43
N HIS A 34 38.52 -12.20 -45.35
CA HIS A 34 39.37 -13.34 -44.98
C HIS A 34 40.58 -12.89 -44.14
N ASP A 35 41.27 -11.84 -44.57
CA ASP A 35 42.42 -11.28 -43.84
C ASP A 35 42.02 -10.74 -42.45
N TYR A 36 40.84 -10.11 -42.34
CA TYR A 36 40.26 -9.71 -41.07
C TYR A 36 39.99 -10.92 -40.16
N PHE A 37 39.33 -11.97 -40.66
CA PHE A 37 39.04 -13.15 -39.87
C PHE A 37 40.33 -13.85 -39.42
N GLU A 38 41.33 -13.96 -40.28
CA GLU A 38 42.63 -14.51 -39.92
C GLU A 38 43.31 -13.67 -38.83
N ALA A 39 43.37 -12.35 -38.98
CA ALA A 39 43.94 -11.44 -37.99
C ALA A 39 43.23 -11.51 -36.63
N VAL A 40 41.89 -11.57 -36.64
CA VAL A 40 41.07 -11.77 -35.43
C VAL A 40 41.44 -13.07 -34.72
N HIS A 41 41.56 -14.19 -35.44
CA HIS A 41 41.90 -15.47 -34.82
C HIS A 41 43.34 -15.50 -34.29
N GLN A 42 44.29 -14.94 -35.03
CA GLN A 42 45.69 -14.87 -34.61
C GLN A 42 45.88 -14.01 -33.36
N GLN A 43 45.07 -12.97 -33.16
CA GLN A 43 45.20 -12.04 -32.03
C GLN A 43 44.27 -12.39 -30.85
N LEU A 44 43.05 -12.86 -31.10
CA LEU A 44 42.13 -13.25 -30.02
C LEU A 44 42.50 -14.58 -29.37
N ALA A 45 43.02 -15.56 -30.12
CA ALA A 45 43.32 -16.87 -29.55
C ALA A 45 44.43 -16.82 -28.46
N PRO A 46 45.53 -16.05 -28.62
CA PRO A 46 46.49 -15.82 -27.55
C PRO A 46 45.89 -15.08 -26.35
N LEU A 47 45.12 -14.02 -26.60
CA LEU A 47 44.46 -13.25 -25.53
C LEU A 47 43.47 -14.11 -24.73
N ALA A 48 42.73 -14.99 -25.40
CA ALA A 48 41.80 -15.92 -24.74
C ALA A 48 42.54 -16.85 -23.76
N ARG A 49 43.69 -17.41 -24.17
CA ARG A 49 44.52 -18.27 -23.29
C ARG A 49 45.08 -17.50 -22.10
N GLU A 50 45.50 -16.25 -22.31
CA GLU A 50 45.96 -15.37 -21.24
C GLU A 50 44.85 -15.08 -20.22
N LEU A 51 43.66 -14.73 -20.71
CA LEU A 51 42.49 -14.48 -19.85
C LEU A 51 42.00 -15.75 -19.13
N GLU A 52 42.15 -16.93 -19.72
CA GLU A 52 41.88 -18.21 -19.05
C GLU A 52 42.84 -18.42 -17.87
N LEU A 53 44.14 -18.18 -18.08
CA LEU A 53 45.15 -18.23 -17.01
C LEU A 53 44.88 -17.21 -15.90
N GLU A 54 44.59 -15.95 -16.25
CA GLU A 54 44.22 -14.92 -15.28
C GLU A 54 42.98 -15.32 -14.47
N ASN A 55 41.95 -15.87 -15.13
CA ASN A 55 40.75 -16.36 -14.45
C ASN A 55 41.04 -17.54 -13.51
N GLU A 56 41.95 -18.44 -13.87
CA GLU A 56 42.37 -19.53 -12.99
C GLU A 56 43.09 -19.01 -11.74
N VAL A 57 43.98 -18.03 -11.90
CA VAL A 57 44.67 -17.36 -10.78
C VAL A 57 43.66 -16.66 -9.88
N LEU A 58 42.78 -15.81 -10.44
CA LEU A 58 41.75 -15.11 -9.67
C LEU A 58 40.80 -16.05 -8.94
N ARG A 59 40.46 -17.19 -9.55
CA ARG A 59 39.66 -18.23 -8.87
C ARG A 59 40.42 -18.87 -7.73
N ALA A 60 41.71 -19.13 -7.88
CA ALA A 60 42.54 -19.67 -6.80
C ALA A 60 42.68 -18.67 -5.64
N GLU A 61 42.91 -17.40 -5.94
CA GLU A 61 42.95 -16.31 -4.96
C GLU A 61 41.59 -16.16 -4.24
N LEU A 62 40.48 -16.22 -4.97
CA LEU A 62 39.14 -16.19 -4.39
C LEU A 62 38.90 -17.34 -3.41
N VAL A 63 39.35 -18.55 -3.76
CA VAL A 63 39.26 -19.73 -2.88
C VAL A 63 40.12 -19.54 -1.64
N ALA A 64 41.33 -19.00 -1.78
CA ALA A 64 42.21 -18.69 -0.67
C ALA A 64 41.63 -17.61 0.26
N ALA A 65 41.10 -16.51 -0.28
CA ALA A 65 40.43 -15.45 0.47
C ALA A 65 39.17 -15.95 1.21
N LYS A 66 38.41 -16.87 0.59
CA LYS A 66 37.29 -17.55 1.26
C LYS A 66 37.76 -18.42 2.42
N ALA A 67 38.85 -19.15 2.25
CA ALA A 67 39.43 -19.98 3.30
C ALA A 67 40.03 -19.16 4.45
N ALA A 68 40.57 -17.98 4.15
CA ALA A 68 41.10 -17.02 5.13
C ALA A 68 40.00 -16.20 5.85
N GLY A 69 38.74 -16.32 5.44
CA GLY A 69 37.62 -15.54 6.01
C GLY A 69 37.58 -14.07 5.59
N GLU A 70 38.43 -13.67 4.63
CA GLU A 70 38.54 -12.31 4.10
C GLU A 70 37.58 -12.05 2.93
N TYR A 71 36.91 -13.10 2.44
CA TYR A 71 35.87 -12.96 1.42
C TYR A 71 34.55 -12.50 2.02
N HIS A 72 34.31 -11.20 2.01
CA HIS A 72 32.97 -10.64 2.17
C HIS A 72 32.18 -10.83 0.87
N ALA A 73 31.50 -11.97 0.72
CA ALA A 73 30.53 -12.17 -0.35
C ALA A 73 29.57 -10.96 -0.35
N ASN A 74 29.59 -10.22 -1.46
CA ASN A 74 28.82 -9.00 -1.76
C ASN A 74 27.73 -8.68 -0.73
N GLN A 75 27.95 -7.59 -0.01
CA GLN A 75 26.95 -6.60 0.38
C GLN A 75 25.51 -7.09 0.15
N THR A 76 25.01 -7.90 1.09
CA THR A 76 23.58 -8.13 1.23
C THR A 76 22.95 -6.74 1.26
N CYS A 77 22.18 -6.40 0.22
CA CYS A 77 21.26 -5.27 0.28
C CYS A 77 20.48 -5.38 1.60
N GLU A 78 20.17 -4.28 2.28
CA GLU A 78 19.42 -4.35 3.55
C GLU A 78 18.14 -5.18 3.43
N VAL A 79 17.57 -5.24 2.22
CA VAL A 79 16.47 -6.11 1.81
C VAL A 79 16.77 -7.60 2.03
N THR A 80 17.96 -8.11 1.68
CA THR A 80 18.29 -9.54 1.88
C THR A 80 18.52 -9.90 3.34
N LYS A 81 18.98 -8.96 4.18
CA LYS A 81 19.08 -9.20 5.64
C LYS A 81 17.70 -9.28 6.30
N ALA A 82 16.77 -8.43 5.87
CA ALA A 82 15.41 -8.39 6.41
C ALA A 82 14.60 -9.67 6.16
N TYR A 83 14.92 -10.42 5.09
CA TYR A 83 14.21 -11.64 4.71
C TYR A 83 15.04 -12.93 4.84
N GLN A 84 16.17 -12.88 5.55
CA GLN A 84 17.06 -14.03 5.68
C GLN A 84 16.40 -15.19 6.43
N SER A 85 15.58 -14.90 7.45
CA SER A 85 14.78 -15.88 8.20
C SER A 85 13.76 -16.59 7.33
N GLU A 86 13.11 -15.87 6.42
CA GLU A 86 12.13 -16.38 5.49
C GLU A 86 12.82 -17.26 4.45
N LEU A 87 13.96 -16.82 3.90
CA LEU A 87 14.79 -17.63 3.00
C LEU A 87 15.27 -18.92 3.66
N ASP A 88 15.65 -18.87 4.94
CA ASP A 88 16.02 -20.06 5.71
C ASP A 88 14.82 -21.01 5.92
N ALA A 89 13.62 -20.47 6.14
CA ALA A 89 12.38 -21.26 6.24
C ALA A 89 11.95 -21.90 4.91
N LEU A 90 12.48 -21.43 3.77
CA LEU A 90 12.29 -22.05 2.47
C LEU A 90 13.28 -23.21 2.19
N LYS A 91 14.33 -23.36 2.99
CA LYS A 91 15.31 -24.44 2.81
C LYS A 91 14.63 -25.81 2.97
N GLY A 92 14.75 -26.65 1.95
CA GLY A 92 14.19 -28.01 1.93
C GLY A 92 12.79 -28.13 1.32
N LYS A 93 12.14 -27.02 0.95
CA LYS A 93 10.88 -27.05 0.19
C LYS A 93 11.14 -27.22 -1.31
N GLU A 94 10.27 -27.95 -1.99
CA GLU A 94 10.37 -28.14 -3.44
C GLU A 94 9.99 -26.84 -4.18
N PRO A 95 10.91 -26.26 -4.97
CA PRO A 95 10.66 -25.03 -5.69
C PRO A 95 9.77 -25.26 -6.92
N LEU A 96 8.67 -24.53 -7.01
CA LEU A 96 7.83 -24.53 -8.21
C LEU A 96 8.44 -23.69 -9.33
N PHE A 97 8.96 -22.52 -8.99
CA PHE A 97 9.57 -21.59 -9.95
C PHE A 97 10.83 -20.98 -9.35
N TRP A 98 11.62 -20.34 -10.20
CA TRP A 98 12.83 -19.63 -9.79
C TRP A 98 12.81 -18.21 -10.35
N VAL A 99 13.25 -17.26 -9.53
CA VAL A 99 13.44 -15.86 -9.92
C VAL A 99 14.85 -15.40 -9.54
N ARG A 100 15.42 -14.48 -10.30
CA ARG A 100 16.68 -13.79 -9.98
C ARG A 100 16.41 -12.31 -9.85
N LEU A 101 16.79 -11.69 -8.74
CA LEU A 101 16.73 -10.25 -8.58
C LEU A 101 17.94 -9.60 -9.24
N CYS A 102 17.72 -8.57 -10.04
CA CYS A 102 18.76 -7.82 -10.72
C CYS A 102 19.13 -6.57 -9.90
N GLY A 103 20.36 -6.09 -10.06
CA GLY A 103 20.87 -4.92 -9.31
C GLY A 103 20.19 -3.59 -9.65
N ASP A 104 19.38 -3.56 -10.71
CA ASP A 104 18.56 -2.43 -11.15
C ASP A 104 17.15 -2.42 -10.53
N GLY A 105 16.85 -3.36 -9.62
CA GLY A 105 15.55 -3.50 -8.98
C GLY A 105 14.52 -4.28 -9.81
N THR A 106 14.91 -4.81 -10.98
CA THR A 106 14.07 -5.72 -11.77
C THR A 106 14.29 -7.18 -11.37
N TYR A 107 13.59 -8.11 -12.02
CA TYR A 107 13.80 -9.54 -11.83
C TYR A 107 13.74 -10.32 -13.14
N GLU A 108 14.45 -11.44 -13.19
CA GLU A 108 14.37 -12.44 -14.26
C GLU A 108 13.63 -13.68 -13.76
N GLY A 109 12.57 -14.09 -14.46
CA GLY A 109 11.70 -15.21 -14.07
C GLY A 109 10.23 -14.94 -14.42
N PRO A 110 9.29 -15.82 -14.02
CA PRO A 110 9.49 -17.13 -13.42
C PRO A 110 9.86 -18.19 -14.47
N ILE A 111 10.96 -18.93 -14.24
CA ILE A 111 11.39 -19.98 -15.17
C ILE A 111 11.30 -21.35 -14.47
N HIS A 112 10.54 -22.27 -15.08
CA HIS A 112 10.52 -23.68 -14.71
C HIS A 112 11.27 -24.49 -15.78
N ASN A 113 12.50 -24.88 -15.48
CA ASN A 113 13.30 -25.74 -16.37
C ASN A 113 14.20 -26.64 -15.54
N ALA A 114 13.86 -27.93 -15.53
CA ALA A 114 14.55 -28.96 -14.74
C ALA A 114 16.03 -29.11 -15.11
N HIS A 115 16.43 -28.83 -16.36
CA HIS A 115 17.81 -29.00 -16.82
C HIS A 115 18.79 -28.00 -16.19
N ILE A 116 18.31 -26.85 -15.72
CA ILE A 116 19.16 -25.81 -15.10
C ILE A 116 18.98 -25.72 -13.58
N GLU A 117 18.14 -26.57 -13.00
CA GLU A 117 17.89 -26.59 -11.56
C GLU A 117 19.13 -26.86 -10.70
N PRO A 118 20.06 -27.78 -11.08
CA PRO A 118 21.31 -27.98 -10.35
C PRO A 118 22.23 -26.75 -10.36
N VAL A 119 22.16 -25.92 -11.42
CA VAL A 119 22.96 -24.69 -11.54
C VAL A 119 22.37 -23.58 -10.65
N ARG A 120 21.04 -23.52 -10.55
CA ARG A 120 20.34 -22.57 -9.67
C ARG A 120 20.60 -22.85 -8.20
N LYS A 121 20.44 -24.11 -7.79
CA LYS A 121 20.72 -24.56 -6.42
C LYS A 121 22.16 -24.28 -5.99
N ARG A 122 23.13 -24.41 -6.90
CA ARG A 122 24.56 -24.19 -6.62
C ARG A 122 25.00 -22.72 -6.68
N SER A 123 24.41 -21.91 -7.56
CA SER A 123 24.87 -20.53 -7.77
C SER A 123 24.43 -19.58 -6.66
N GLY A 124 23.34 -19.87 -5.95
CA GLY A 124 22.79 -19.00 -4.91
C GLY A 124 22.23 -17.66 -5.44
N ALA A 125 22.33 -17.40 -6.74
CA ALA A 125 21.84 -16.19 -7.40
C ALA A 125 20.33 -16.26 -7.71
N TRP A 126 19.71 -17.43 -7.55
CA TRP A 126 18.31 -17.67 -7.85
C TRP A 126 17.54 -17.95 -6.57
N ILE A 127 16.41 -17.28 -6.40
CA ILE A 127 15.50 -17.40 -5.27
C ILE A 127 14.38 -18.39 -5.65
N PRO A 128 14.14 -19.43 -4.84
CA PRO A 128 13.06 -20.38 -5.09
C PRO A 128 11.69 -19.78 -4.73
N LEU A 129 10.73 -19.90 -5.64
CA LEU A 129 9.31 -19.70 -5.36
C LEU A 129 8.69 -21.06 -5.01
N VAL A 130 8.30 -21.24 -3.76
CA VAL A 130 7.67 -22.47 -3.26
C VAL A 130 6.20 -22.21 -2.96
N MET A 131 5.38 -23.27 -2.98
CA MET A 131 4.07 -23.20 -2.33
C MET A 131 4.31 -23.13 -0.82
N ILE A 132 3.93 -22.01 -0.24
CA ILE A 132 3.68 -21.98 1.19
C ILE A 132 2.28 -22.57 1.39
N ASP A 133 2.20 -23.74 2.02
CA ASP A 133 0.98 -24.08 2.75
C ASP A 133 0.76 -22.90 3.67
N SER A 134 -0.31 -22.17 3.39
CA SER A 134 -0.63 -20.95 4.11
C SER A 134 -0.99 -21.35 5.54
N VAL A 135 0.01 -21.55 6.38
CA VAL A 135 -0.14 -21.28 7.80
C VAL A 135 -0.21 -19.77 7.87
N ILE A 136 -1.39 -19.25 7.54
CA ILE A 136 -1.80 -17.93 7.99
C ILE A 136 -1.61 -18.03 9.50
N PRO A 137 -0.63 -17.34 10.11
CA PRO A 137 -0.58 -17.27 11.56
C PRO A 137 -1.97 -16.81 11.99
N PRO A 138 -2.60 -17.43 13.01
CA PRO A 138 -3.93 -17.04 13.45
C PRO A 138 -3.93 -15.53 13.57
N ALA A 139 -4.86 -14.89 12.83
CA ALA A 139 -4.86 -13.46 12.68
C ALA A 139 -4.77 -12.83 14.08
N PRO A 140 -3.83 -11.89 14.32
CA PRO A 140 -3.63 -11.34 15.65
C PRO A 140 -4.99 -10.86 16.19
N GLU A 141 -5.29 -11.16 17.46
CA GLU A 141 -6.60 -10.85 18.05
C GLU A 141 -7.00 -9.40 17.74
N GLY A 142 -8.12 -9.22 17.02
CA GLY A 142 -8.59 -7.93 16.54
C GLY A 142 -8.27 -7.59 15.07
N ALA A 143 -7.66 -8.49 14.31
CA ALA A 143 -7.51 -8.37 12.86
C ALA A 143 -8.87 -8.46 12.14
N LEU A 144 -9.08 -7.57 11.16
CA LEU A 144 -10.28 -7.60 10.33
C LEU A 144 -10.34 -8.90 9.49
N PRO A 145 -11.54 -9.47 9.30
CA PRO A 145 -11.71 -10.67 8.48
C PRO A 145 -11.31 -10.39 7.03
N ASP A 146 -10.94 -11.45 6.31
CA ASP A 146 -10.71 -11.37 4.88
C ASP A 146 -12.01 -11.18 4.10
N ARG A 147 -11.91 -10.67 2.87
CA ARG A 147 -13.08 -10.42 2.03
C ARG A 147 -13.80 -11.73 1.69
N ASP A 148 -15.07 -11.82 2.09
CA ASP A 148 -15.95 -12.93 1.73
C ASP A 148 -16.46 -12.81 0.29
N GLN A 149 -15.80 -13.50 -0.65
CA GLN A 149 -16.16 -13.41 -2.07
C GLN A 149 -17.58 -13.90 -2.40
N SER A 150 -18.27 -14.58 -1.47
CA SER A 150 -19.66 -15.00 -1.67
C SER A 150 -20.67 -13.85 -1.50
N LYS A 151 -20.27 -12.71 -0.93
CA LYS A 151 -21.15 -11.57 -0.65
C LYS A 151 -20.93 -10.41 -1.64
N PRO A 152 -22.00 -9.72 -2.06
CA PRO A 152 -21.89 -8.47 -2.82
C PRO A 152 -21.34 -7.34 -1.94
N ALA A 153 -20.73 -6.31 -2.56
CA ALA A 153 -19.93 -5.27 -1.89
C ALA A 153 -20.67 -4.56 -0.75
N GLU A 154 -21.96 -4.32 -0.91
CA GLU A 154 -22.84 -3.59 0.01
C GLU A 154 -23.12 -4.39 1.30
N GLN A 155 -22.90 -5.70 1.27
CA GLN A 155 -23.09 -6.60 2.42
C GLN A 155 -21.77 -6.88 3.16
N HIS A 156 -20.66 -6.29 2.72
CA HIS A 156 -19.41 -6.36 3.44
C HIS A 156 -19.37 -5.29 4.54
N GLY A 157 -19.22 -5.73 5.79
CA GLY A 157 -18.86 -4.86 6.90
C GLY A 157 -17.37 -4.47 6.87
N LEU A 158 -16.72 -4.32 8.02
CA LEU A 158 -15.28 -4.10 8.10
C LEU A 158 -14.51 -5.37 7.68
N PHE A 159 -13.71 -5.27 6.62
CA PHE A 159 -12.84 -6.35 6.17
C PHE A 159 -11.49 -5.82 5.71
N ARG A 160 -10.53 -6.74 5.56
CA ARG A 160 -9.16 -6.44 5.16
C ARG A 160 -9.06 -6.22 3.65
N LYS A 161 -9.31 -4.99 3.19
CA LYS A 161 -9.17 -4.62 1.77
C LYS A 161 -7.73 -4.28 1.38
N PHE A 162 -7.00 -3.60 2.26
CA PHE A 162 -5.64 -3.12 2.01
C PHE A 162 -4.73 -3.41 3.20
N VAL A 163 -3.43 -3.55 2.92
CA VAL A 163 -2.37 -3.53 3.93
C VAL A 163 -1.71 -2.16 3.86
N VAL A 164 -1.74 -1.42 4.96
CA VAL A 164 -1.17 -0.07 5.06
C VAL A 164 0.03 -0.15 5.98
N SER A 165 1.17 0.37 5.53
CA SER A 165 2.36 0.53 6.34
C SER A 165 2.86 1.97 6.31
N ARG A 166 3.57 2.36 7.36
CA ARG A 166 4.27 3.65 7.41
C ARG A 166 5.56 3.55 6.61
N THR A 167 5.82 4.57 5.79
CA THR A 167 7.05 4.63 4.98
C THR A 167 8.32 4.79 5.81
N ASP A 168 8.19 5.26 7.06
CA ASP A 168 9.29 5.38 8.03
C ASP A 168 9.54 4.07 8.83
N GLY A 169 8.74 3.02 8.62
CA GLY A 169 8.85 1.73 9.31
C GLY A 169 8.49 1.75 10.80
N SER A 170 7.98 2.87 11.33
CA SER A 170 7.72 3.02 12.77
C SER A 170 6.50 2.25 13.30
N ASP A 171 5.78 1.56 12.42
CA ASP A 171 4.69 0.63 12.69
C ASP A 171 5.14 -0.84 12.82
N ALA A 172 6.42 -1.13 12.54
CA ALA A 172 7.02 -2.42 12.80
C ALA A 172 6.93 -2.82 14.28
N PRO A 173 6.95 -4.13 14.62
CA PRO A 173 6.99 -4.61 16.00
C PRO A 173 8.05 -3.90 16.85
N GLY A 174 7.61 -3.31 17.97
CA GLY A 174 8.47 -2.51 18.86
C GLY A 174 8.62 -1.03 18.48
N GLY A 175 8.06 -0.60 17.35
CA GLY A 175 7.99 0.80 16.94
C GLY A 175 6.89 1.59 17.66
N LYS A 176 7.01 2.93 17.66
CA LYS A 176 6.07 3.86 18.32
C LYS A 176 4.62 3.69 17.84
N HIS A 177 4.45 3.31 16.59
CA HIS A 177 3.15 3.15 15.95
C HIS A 177 2.77 1.68 15.76
N HIS A 178 3.47 0.75 16.42
CA HIS A 178 3.12 -0.66 16.36
C HIS A 178 1.69 -0.91 16.84
N GLY A 179 0.88 -1.57 16.02
CA GLY A 179 -0.52 -1.88 16.33
C GLY A 179 -1.51 -0.72 16.13
N CYS A 180 -1.07 0.44 15.64
CA CYS A 180 -1.99 1.50 15.21
C CYS A 180 -2.85 1.04 14.04
N ARG A 181 -4.13 1.43 14.05
CA ARG A 181 -5.06 1.15 12.95
C ARG A 181 -5.16 2.36 12.03
N TYR A 182 -5.16 2.11 10.72
CA TYR A 182 -5.28 3.13 9.70
C TYR A 182 -6.62 2.99 8.97
N PHE A 183 -7.23 4.12 8.66
CA PHE A 183 -8.40 4.22 7.81
C PHE A 183 -7.98 4.92 6.51
N VAL A 184 -8.20 4.26 5.37
CA VAL A 184 -7.85 4.79 4.06
C VAL A 184 -9.13 5.22 3.35
N LEU A 185 -9.09 6.42 2.79
CA LEU A 185 -10.20 7.05 2.11
C LEU A 185 -9.80 7.35 0.67
N ASP A 186 -10.60 6.92 -0.31
CA ASP A 186 -10.40 7.25 -1.71
C ASP A 186 -10.97 8.63 -1.99
N VAL A 187 -10.10 9.62 -2.10
CA VAL A 187 -10.50 11.04 -2.16
C VAL A 187 -11.12 11.46 -3.49
N ASP A 188 -10.93 10.67 -4.54
CA ASP A 188 -11.37 11.01 -5.90
C ASP A 188 -12.71 10.34 -6.25
N HIS A 189 -12.96 9.13 -5.72
CA HIS A 189 -14.15 8.34 -6.07
C HIS A 189 -15.17 8.20 -4.94
N ASP A 190 -14.78 8.39 -3.68
CA ASP A 190 -15.72 8.32 -2.57
C ASP A 190 -16.45 9.66 -2.41
N GLN A 191 -17.76 9.65 -2.68
CA GLN A 191 -18.63 10.81 -2.55
C GLN A 191 -18.64 11.42 -1.13
N HIS A 192 -18.25 10.65 -0.11
CA HIS A 192 -18.19 11.11 1.29
C HIS A 192 -16.78 11.59 1.69
N ALA A 193 -15.77 11.43 0.84
CA ALA A 193 -14.39 11.73 1.20
C ALA A 193 -14.19 13.21 1.56
N SER A 194 -14.72 14.10 0.72
CA SER A 194 -14.56 15.54 0.94
C SER A 194 -15.17 16.01 2.27
N ALA A 195 -16.34 15.49 2.63
CA ALA A 195 -16.99 15.80 3.90
C ALA A 195 -16.16 15.32 5.11
N ALA A 196 -15.65 14.08 5.06
CA ALA A 196 -14.81 13.53 6.11
C ALA A 196 -13.49 14.32 6.27
N LEU A 197 -12.83 14.68 5.16
CA LEU A 197 -11.60 15.47 5.19
C LEU A 197 -11.83 16.89 5.74
N SER A 198 -12.96 17.52 5.38
CA SER A 198 -13.32 18.86 5.87
C SER A 198 -13.57 18.87 7.39
N ALA A 199 -14.28 17.85 7.90
CA ALA A 199 -14.48 17.66 9.34
C ALA A 199 -13.15 17.44 10.07
N TYR A 200 -12.27 16.60 9.52
CA TYR A 200 -10.95 16.35 10.10
C TYR A 200 -10.06 17.60 10.09
N ALA A 201 -10.03 18.36 9.00
CA ALA A 201 -9.29 19.61 8.91
C ALA A 201 -9.75 20.61 9.97
N THR A 202 -11.07 20.74 10.18
CA THR A 202 -11.64 21.58 11.23
C THR A 202 -11.19 21.14 12.63
N ALA A 203 -11.26 19.84 12.94
CA ALA A 203 -10.84 19.32 14.24
C ALA A 203 -9.33 19.50 14.50
N ARG A 204 -8.50 19.57 13.45
CA ARG A 204 -7.03 19.66 13.57
C ARG A 204 -6.49 21.09 13.46
N GLU A 205 -7.30 22.08 13.08
CA GLU A 205 -6.87 23.46 12.84
C GLU A 205 -5.97 24.02 13.95
N ALA A 206 -6.40 23.88 15.20
CA ALA A 206 -5.69 24.45 16.34
C ALA A 206 -4.30 23.84 16.59
N THR A 207 -4.09 22.59 16.17
CA THR A 207 -2.84 21.86 16.44
C THR A 207 -1.97 21.67 15.20
N HIS A 208 -2.57 21.64 14.01
CA HIS A 208 -1.92 21.36 12.72
C HIS A 208 -2.50 22.27 11.62
N PRO A 209 -2.33 23.61 11.73
CA PRO A 209 -2.98 24.57 10.83
C PRO A 209 -2.54 24.41 9.36
N ALA A 210 -1.25 24.09 9.12
CA ALA A 210 -0.76 23.86 7.77
C ALA A 210 -1.42 22.64 7.10
N LEU A 211 -1.57 21.53 7.84
CA LEU A 211 -2.27 20.34 7.35
C LEU A 211 -3.74 20.64 7.05
N ALA A 212 -4.42 21.33 7.96
CA ALA A 212 -5.81 21.69 7.77
C ALA A 212 -6.02 22.60 6.55
N LYS A 213 -5.12 23.55 6.33
CA LYS A 213 -5.10 24.38 5.12
C LYS A 213 -4.92 23.53 3.86
N ASP A 214 -3.91 22.67 3.81
CA ASP A 214 -3.63 21.81 2.64
C ASP A 214 -4.81 20.90 2.30
N LEU A 215 -5.46 20.32 3.32
CA LEU A 215 -6.64 19.47 3.14
C LEU A 215 -7.80 20.24 2.50
N ARG A 216 -8.03 21.49 2.93
CA ARG A 216 -9.08 22.35 2.36
C ARG A 216 -8.74 22.82 0.95
N GLU A 217 -7.49 23.19 0.69
CA GLU A 217 -7.08 23.67 -0.64
C GLU A 217 -7.13 22.57 -1.69
N LYS A 218 -6.73 21.34 -1.33
CA LYS A 218 -6.65 20.23 -2.28
C LYS A 218 -7.96 19.48 -2.45
N TRP A 219 -8.72 19.26 -1.37
CA TRP A 219 -9.91 18.40 -1.38
C TRP A 219 -11.13 19.03 -0.72
N GLY A 220 -11.05 20.31 -0.36
CA GLY A 220 -12.18 21.06 0.15
C GLY A 220 -13.20 21.32 -0.94
N ALA A 221 -14.21 20.46 -1.02
CA ALA A 221 -15.55 20.99 -1.27
C ALA A 221 -15.84 22.02 -0.17
N PRO A 222 -16.71 23.01 -0.41
CA PRO A 222 -17.30 23.77 0.68
C PRO A 222 -17.75 22.75 1.73
N LEU A 223 -17.63 23.09 3.02
CA LEU A 223 -18.39 22.40 4.05
C LEU A 223 -19.76 22.06 3.45
N PRO A 224 -20.37 20.89 3.70
CA PRO A 224 -21.82 20.84 3.58
C PRO A 224 -22.25 22.05 4.39
N VAL A 225 -22.69 23.10 3.70
CA VAL A 225 -23.44 24.18 4.33
C VAL A 225 -24.44 23.35 5.08
N ALA A 226 -24.39 23.37 6.42
CA ALA A 226 -25.47 22.83 7.22
C ALA A 226 -26.69 23.32 6.46
N GLN A 227 -27.42 22.40 5.79
CA GLN A 227 -28.49 22.75 4.86
C GLN A 227 -29.23 23.82 5.62
N PRO A 228 -29.24 25.09 5.15
CA PRO A 228 -29.74 26.17 5.99
C PRO A 228 -31.08 25.67 6.42
N THR A 229 -31.24 25.40 7.73
CA THR A 229 -32.53 25.03 8.31
C THR A 229 -33.46 25.99 7.63
N PRO A 230 -34.40 25.53 6.78
CA PRO A 230 -35.19 26.43 5.98
C PRO A 230 -35.67 27.47 6.96
N SER A 231 -35.24 28.73 6.77
CA SER A 231 -35.46 29.77 7.76
C SER A 231 -36.93 30.12 7.65
N VAL A 232 -37.74 29.24 8.22
CA VAL A 232 -39.17 29.42 8.39
C VAL A 232 -39.27 30.65 9.29
N PRO A 233 -39.97 31.70 8.85
CA PRO A 233 -40.22 32.86 9.69
C PRO A 233 -40.73 32.39 11.06
N ASP A 234 -40.31 33.04 12.14
CA ASP A 234 -40.68 32.62 13.50
C ASP A 234 -42.20 32.47 13.66
N GLU A 235 -42.97 33.32 12.97
CA GLU A 235 -44.44 33.24 12.89
C GLU A 235 -44.96 31.90 12.32
N ALA A 236 -44.31 31.37 11.29
CA ALA A 236 -44.70 30.10 10.68
C ALA A 236 -44.27 28.90 11.55
N ARG A 237 -43.16 29.03 12.29
CA ARG A 237 -42.73 28.04 13.29
C ARG A 237 -43.71 27.96 14.45
N GLU A 238 -44.15 29.11 14.96
CA GLU A 238 -45.18 29.18 16.01
C GLU A 238 -46.50 28.55 15.57
N TRP A 239 -46.90 28.78 14.31
CA TRP A 239 -48.10 28.15 13.75
C TRP A 239 -47.99 26.61 13.69
N VAL A 240 -46.82 26.10 13.27
CA VAL A 240 -46.54 24.66 13.25
C VAL A 240 -46.56 24.08 14.67
N MET A 241 -45.94 24.75 15.65
CA MET A 241 -45.97 24.32 17.06
C MET A 241 -47.41 24.28 17.60
N ALA A 242 -48.23 25.29 17.29
CA ALA A 242 -49.64 25.30 17.69
C ALA A 242 -50.45 24.16 17.05
N ALA A 243 -50.23 23.89 15.76
CA ALA A 243 -50.89 22.78 15.06
C ALA A 243 -50.48 21.41 15.62
N ILE A 244 -49.20 21.24 15.96
CA ILE A 244 -48.68 20.01 16.59
C ILE A 244 -49.25 19.84 18.00
N ALA A 245 -49.25 20.89 18.82
CA ALA A 245 -49.84 20.83 20.16
C ALA A 245 -51.33 20.45 20.10
N GLN A 246 -52.07 21.02 19.14
CA GLN A 246 -53.48 20.67 18.91
C GLN A 246 -53.65 19.22 18.48
N ALA A 247 -52.78 18.72 17.59
CA ALA A 247 -52.85 17.35 17.08
C ALA A 247 -52.46 16.30 18.14
N LEU A 248 -51.46 16.61 18.99
CA LEU A 248 -51.01 15.74 20.07
C LEU A 248 -52.00 15.68 21.24
N GLY A 249 -52.78 16.75 21.45
CA GLY A 249 -53.82 16.77 22.49
C GLY A 249 -53.23 16.51 23.87
N ASN A 250 -53.64 15.41 24.52
CA ASN A 250 -53.18 15.01 25.84
C ASN A 250 -52.03 13.99 25.83
N ALA A 251 -51.21 13.97 24.78
CA ALA A 251 -50.05 13.09 24.72
C ALA A 251 -48.97 13.51 25.74
N TYR A 252 -48.43 12.53 26.45
CA TYR A 252 -47.36 12.70 27.42
C TYR A 252 -46.06 12.10 26.91
N ASP A 253 -44.94 12.74 27.25
CA ASP A 253 -43.60 12.20 27.07
C ASP A 253 -43.05 11.71 28.40
N CYS A 254 -42.26 10.65 28.37
CA CYS A 254 -41.57 10.16 29.54
C CYS A 254 -40.19 10.84 29.63
N THR A 255 -39.92 11.49 30.75
CA THR A 255 -38.65 12.23 30.94
C THR A 255 -37.51 11.34 31.44
N ARG A 256 -37.76 10.04 31.66
CA ARG A 256 -36.75 9.08 32.12
C ARG A 256 -35.94 8.46 30.99
N VAL A 257 -34.65 8.29 31.27
CA VAL A 257 -33.73 7.49 30.46
C VAL A 257 -34.11 6.00 30.45
N TRP A 258 -33.87 5.36 29.32
CA TRP A 258 -34.28 3.98 29.00
C TRP A 258 -33.92 2.93 30.06
N GLU A 259 -32.79 3.07 30.76
CA GLU A 259 -32.37 2.13 31.81
C GLU A 259 -33.27 2.14 33.05
N ALA A 260 -34.11 3.17 33.23
CA ALA A 260 -35.04 3.30 34.34
C ALA A 260 -36.42 2.66 34.06
N TRP A 261 -36.59 2.03 32.91
CA TRP A 261 -37.85 1.41 32.50
C TRP A 261 -37.94 -0.01 33.06
N SER A 262 -38.42 -0.13 34.30
CA SER A 262 -38.75 -1.41 34.92
C SER A 262 -40.16 -1.40 35.49
N TYR A 263 -40.77 -2.58 35.63
CA TYR A 263 -42.16 -2.68 36.09
C TYR A 263 -42.30 -2.11 37.51
N GLY A 264 -43.19 -1.13 37.67
CA GLY A 264 -43.50 -0.50 38.96
C GLY A 264 -42.54 0.60 39.41
N THR A 265 -41.62 1.06 38.56
CA THR A 265 -40.68 2.14 38.90
C THR A 265 -41.07 3.50 38.35
N MET A 266 -42.23 3.63 37.71
CA MET A 266 -42.71 4.88 37.12
C MET A 266 -43.94 5.40 37.85
N ASP A 267 -44.01 6.72 38.02
CA ASP A 267 -45.15 7.43 38.57
C ASP A 267 -45.64 8.56 37.63
N GLU A 268 -46.66 9.31 38.06
CA GLU A 268 -47.26 10.40 37.27
C GLU A 268 -46.28 11.56 37.03
N ASP A 269 -45.34 11.79 37.97
CA ASP A 269 -44.37 12.88 37.87
C ASP A 269 -43.27 12.60 36.82
N ASP A 270 -43.11 11.35 36.39
CA ASP A 270 -42.19 10.95 35.32
C ASP A 270 -42.70 11.30 33.90
N PHE A 271 -43.93 11.83 33.79
CA PHE A 271 -44.57 12.19 32.54
C PHE A 271 -44.83 13.69 32.44
N SER A 272 -44.52 14.25 31.28
CA SER A 272 -44.78 15.66 31.00
C SER A 272 -45.65 15.80 29.75
N LEU A 273 -46.65 16.69 29.80
CA LEU A 273 -47.53 16.91 28.67
C LEU A 273 -46.76 17.58 27.55
N ILE A 274 -46.72 16.96 26.37
CA ILE A 274 -45.92 17.48 25.25
C ILE A 274 -46.42 18.86 24.84
N ALA A 275 -47.73 19.09 24.90
CA ALA A 275 -48.35 20.36 24.52
C ALA A 275 -47.95 21.55 25.45
N GLU A 276 -47.43 21.29 26.64
CA GLU A 276 -47.01 22.32 27.61
C GLU A 276 -45.48 22.50 27.65
N ASP A 277 -44.73 21.62 26.99
CA ASP A 277 -43.27 21.71 26.87
C ASP A 277 -42.89 22.40 25.55
N SER A 278 -42.54 23.68 25.64
CA SER A 278 -42.20 24.50 24.48
C SER A 278 -40.89 24.08 23.80
N ASP A 279 -39.95 23.50 24.54
CA ASP A 279 -38.70 22.99 23.98
C ASP A 279 -38.93 21.71 23.20
N ARG A 280 -39.75 20.80 23.76
CA ARG A 280 -40.13 19.56 23.08
C ARG A 280 -40.98 19.81 21.84
N LEU A 281 -41.96 20.73 21.92
CA LEU A 281 -42.74 21.14 20.75
C LEU A 281 -41.87 21.74 19.65
N ARG A 282 -40.87 22.52 20.03
CA ARG A 282 -39.92 23.10 19.07
C ARG A 282 -39.10 22.03 18.35
N GLU A 283 -38.62 21.02 19.08
CA GLU A 283 -37.91 19.89 18.49
C GLU A 283 -38.78 19.13 17.47
N ILE A 284 -40.03 18.83 17.82
CA ILE A 284 -40.96 18.13 16.93
C ILE A 284 -41.32 19.00 15.72
N ALA A 285 -41.52 20.31 15.92
CA ALA A 285 -41.79 21.26 14.85
C ALA A 285 -40.61 21.37 13.87
N ASP A 286 -39.38 21.42 14.37
CA ASP A 286 -38.18 21.44 13.53
C ASP A 286 -38.04 20.17 12.70
N ALA A 287 -38.27 18.99 13.31
CA ALA A 287 -38.25 17.72 12.59
C ALA A 287 -39.32 17.67 11.49
N ALA A 288 -40.53 18.15 11.76
CA ALA A 288 -41.62 18.21 10.78
C ALA A 288 -41.32 19.16 9.62
N ILE A 289 -40.78 20.36 9.91
CA ILE A 289 -40.35 21.34 8.92
C ILE A 289 -39.25 20.76 8.01
N MET A 290 -38.25 20.09 8.59
CA MET A 290 -37.18 19.44 7.82
C MET A 290 -37.73 18.33 6.91
N ALA A 291 -38.63 17.50 7.42
CA ALA A 291 -39.24 16.42 6.64
C ALA A 291 -40.03 16.95 5.43
N MET A 292 -40.76 18.05 5.60
CA MET A 292 -41.48 18.70 4.49
C MET A 292 -40.53 19.37 3.48
N GLY A 293 -39.43 19.97 3.93
CA GLY A 293 -38.42 20.56 3.05
C GLY A 293 -37.64 19.53 2.21
N ALA A 294 -37.45 18.31 2.73
CA ALA A 294 -36.77 17.21 2.03
C ALA A 294 -37.65 16.53 0.95
N SER A 295 -38.96 16.82 0.94
CA SER A 295 -39.92 16.32 -0.05
C SER A 295 -39.85 17.12 -1.36
N ALA A 296 -38.75 17.01 -2.11
CA ALA A 296 -38.81 17.20 -3.56
C ALA A 296 -39.54 15.99 -4.18
N PRO A 297 -40.43 16.17 -5.17
CA PRO A 297 -41.11 15.05 -5.81
C PRO A 297 -40.08 14.10 -6.42
N LYS A 298 -40.18 12.82 -6.06
CA LYS A 298 -39.44 11.72 -6.69
C LYS A 298 -39.76 11.77 -8.19
N PRO A 299 -38.78 11.81 -9.11
CA PRO A 299 -39.10 11.78 -10.53
C PRO A 299 -39.84 10.48 -10.83
N ASP A 300 -41.08 10.60 -11.31
CA ASP A 300 -41.86 9.47 -11.76
C ASP A 300 -41.09 8.75 -12.87
N ALA A 301 -40.85 7.46 -12.67
CA ALA A 301 -40.33 6.59 -13.70
C ALA A 301 -41.40 6.43 -14.80
N ALA A 302 -41.22 7.14 -15.91
CA ALA A 302 -41.87 6.89 -17.18
C ALA A 302 -40.91 6.18 -18.13
#